data_AF-T1B8R8-F1
#
_entry.id   AF-T1B8R8-F1
#
_cell.length_a   1.000
_cell.length_b   1.000
_cell.length_c   1.000
_cell.angle_alpha   90.00
_cell.angle_beta   90.00
_cell.angle_gamma   90.00
#
_symmetry.space_group_name_H-M   'P 1'
#
loop_
_entity.id
_entity.type
_entity.pdbx_description
1 polymer ?
#
loop_
_entity_poly.entity_id
_entity_poly.type
_entity_poly.pdbx_seq_one_letter_code
_entity_poly.pdbx_strand_id
1 'polypeptide(L)'
;PGGGLRLDRYETAYLTEMGRAEVQGPRAPATPWPEVFRRAARAEPGFGVRYLVYRDLRQRGYVVRSSPPPIAFAVLPRGGTLHKTPARYWVDALSERSPFDLGHLLGLTDRAQATKKSLLLGVVDEESDLTYYRLKLSQPTGALTAAPLDTVATGWLSEDRVLLFDPGPVASLGRNLAYGSQV
;
A
#
# COMPACT_ATOMS: atom_id res chain seq x y z
N PRO A 1 -13.94 14.89 -34.30
CA PRO A 1 -13.73 13.45 -34.55
C PRO A 1 -13.79 12.67 -33.23
N GLY A 2 -15.00 12.42 -32.75
CA GLY A 2 -15.27 11.80 -31.46
C GLY A 2 -16.57 11.03 -31.58
N GLY A 3 -16.50 9.72 -31.38
CA GLY A 3 -17.68 8.85 -31.45
C GLY A 3 -17.47 7.50 -30.76
N GLY A 4 -16.33 7.31 -30.10
CA GLY A 4 -16.00 6.07 -29.41
C GLY A 4 -15.29 6.35 -28.09
N LEU A 5 -15.56 5.51 -27.10
CA LEU A 5 -14.88 5.48 -25.82
C LEU A 5 -13.86 4.34 -25.85
N ARG A 6 -12.62 4.63 -25.48
CA ARG A 6 -11.60 3.61 -25.27
C ARG A 6 -11.57 3.26 -23.79
N LEU A 7 -11.77 1.98 -23.50
CA LEU A 7 -11.69 1.44 -22.14
C LEU A 7 -10.34 0.76 -21.94
N ASP A 8 -9.80 0.86 -20.74
CA ASP A 8 -8.64 0.05 -20.36
C ASP A 8 -9.04 -1.39 -20.01
N ARG A 9 -8.05 -2.25 -19.68
CA ARG A 9 -8.29 -3.67 -19.36
C ARG A 9 -9.15 -3.85 -18.10
N TYR A 10 -8.96 -2.99 -17.09
CA TYR A 10 -9.68 -3.05 -15.82
C TYR A 10 -11.13 -2.62 -16.01
N GLU A 11 -11.35 -1.50 -16.70
CA GLU A 11 -12.68 -1.01 -17.08
C GLU A 11 -13.44 -2.03 -17.92
N THR A 12 -12.77 -2.61 -18.93
CA THR A 12 -13.35 -3.63 -19.81
C THR A 12 -13.76 -4.87 -19.03
N ALA A 13 -12.84 -5.42 -18.21
CA ALA A 13 -13.13 -6.59 -17.39
C ALA A 13 -14.28 -6.32 -16.41
N TYR A 14 -14.29 -5.17 -15.74
CA TYR A 14 -15.32 -4.78 -14.79
C TYR A 14 -16.68 -4.59 -15.44
N LEU A 15 -16.77 -3.83 -16.53
CA LEU A 15 -18.03 -3.59 -17.22
C LEU A 15 -18.62 -4.88 -17.80
N THR A 16 -17.76 -5.79 -18.27
CA THR A 16 -18.19 -7.12 -18.73
C THR A 16 -18.66 -7.99 -17.57
N GLU A 17 -17.97 -7.99 -16.41
CA GLU A 17 -18.39 -8.72 -15.19
C GLU A 17 -19.77 -8.27 -14.72
N MET A 18 -20.00 -6.95 -14.74
CA MET A 18 -21.25 -6.34 -14.28
C MET A 18 -22.38 -6.42 -15.33
N GLY A 19 -22.17 -7.05 -16.49
CA GLY A 19 -23.16 -7.15 -17.56
C GLY A 19 -23.53 -5.81 -18.22
N ARG A 20 -22.62 -4.83 -18.15
CA ARG A 20 -22.83 -3.46 -18.67
C ARG A 20 -22.16 -3.20 -20.01
N ALA A 21 -21.32 -4.12 -20.47
CA ALA A 21 -20.66 -4.08 -21.76
C ALA A 21 -20.40 -5.51 -22.26
N GLU A 22 -20.32 -5.67 -23.57
CA GLU A 22 -19.91 -6.92 -24.21
C GLU A 22 -18.64 -6.69 -25.03
N VAL A 23 -17.73 -7.67 -25.01
CA VAL A 23 -16.50 -7.63 -25.79
C VAL A 23 -16.68 -8.50 -27.02
N GLN A 24 -16.65 -7.91 -28.20
CA GLN A 24 -16.85 -8.63 -29.46
C GLN A 24 -15.76 -8.28 -30.47
N GLY A 25 -15.25 -9.30 -31.17
CA GLY A 25 -14.42 -9.08 -32.35
C GLY A 25 -15.28 -8.74 -33.57
N PRO A 26 -14.72 -8.17 -34.66
CA PRO A 26 -15.51 -7.66 -35.79
C PRO A 26 -16.50 -8.64 -36.45
N ARG A 27 -16.25 -9.95 -36.34
CA ARG A 27 -17.12 -11.03 -36.87
C ARG A 27 -17.20 -12.25 -35.95
N ALA A 28 -16.94 -12.05 -34.66
CA ALA A 28 -16.95 -13.13 -33.67
C ALA A 28 -18.17 -13.01 -32.75
N PRO A 29 -18.63 -14.10 -32.11
CA PRO A 29 -19.58 -13.98 -31.01
C PRO A 29 -19.00 -13.17 -29.85
N ALA A 30 -19.86 -12.70 -28.94
CA ALA A 30 -19.44 -12.02 -27.73
C ALA A 30 -18.51 -12.93 -26.90
N THR A 31 -17.42 -12.34 -26.40
CA THR A 31 -16.43 -13.04 -25.59
C THR A 31 -16.95 -13.12 -24.15
N PRO A 32 -17.12 -14.33 -23.57
CA PRO A 32 -17.57 -14.47 -22.19
C PRO A 32 -16.60 -13.79 -21.21
N TRP A 33 -17.12 -13.25 -20.11
CA TRP A 33 -16.31 -12.55 -19.10
C TRP A 33 -15.06 -13.34 -18.64
N PRO A 34 -15.13 -14.66 -18.34
CA PRO A 34 -13.95 -15.41 -17.93
C PRO A 34 -12.80 -15.34 -18.96
N GLU A 35 -13.14 -15.31 -20.25
CA GLU A 35 -12.13 -15.19 -21.30
C GLU A 35 -11.58 -13.77 -21.42
N VAL A 36 -12.40 -12.73 -21.22
CA VAL A 36 -11.94 -11.34 -21.14
C VAL A 36 -10.92 -11.18 -20.00
N PHE A 37 -11.25 -11.70 -18.82
CA PHE A 37 -10.35 -11.69 -17.66
C PHE A 37 -9.04 -12.43 -17.94
N ARG A 38 -9.10 -13.66 -18.49
CA ARG A 38 -7.90 -14.44 -18.83
C ARG A 38 -6.99 -13.72 -19.83
N ARG A 39 -7.54 -13.05 -20.83
CA ARG A 39 -6.76 -12.25 -21.78
C ARG A 39 -6.04 -11.09 -21.11
N ALA A 40 -6.73 -10.38 -20.21
CA ALA A 40 -6.12 -9.30 -19.44
C ALA A 40 -5.02 -9.81 -18.50
N ALA A 41 -5.26 -10.91 -17.79
CA ALA A 41 -4.29 -11.54 -16.90
C ALA A 41 -3.03 -12.05 -17.62
N ARG A 42 -3.17 -12.57 -18.85
CA ARG A 42 -2.02 -12.96 -19.68
C ARG A 42 -1.23 -11.77 -20.20
N ALA A 43 -1.90 -10.64 -20.46
CA ALA A 43 -1.27 -9.44 -21.00
C ALA A 43 -0.55 -8.60 -19.94
N GLU A 44 -0.95 -8.72 -18.66
CA GLU A 44 -0.40 -7.92 -17.57
C GLU A 44 -0.17 -8.77 -16.31
N PRO A 45 1.10 -9.04 -15.94
CA PRO A 45 1.43 -9.70 -14.69
C PRO A 45 0.86 -8.95 -13.48
N GLY A 46 0.26 -9.70 -12.54
CA GLY A 46 -0.38 -9.14 -11.36
C GLY A 46 -1.77 -8.52 -11.60
N PHE A 47 -2.30 -8.59 -12.84
CA PHE A 47 -3.63 -8.05 -13.17
C PHE A 47 -4.72 -8.58 -12.23
N GLY A 48 -4.73 -9.87 -11.88
CA GLY A 48 -5.78 -10.45 -11.03
C GLY A 48 -5.86 -9.78 -9.65
N VAL A 49 -4.71 -9.60 -8.98
CA VAL A 49 -4.62 -8.91 -7.68
C VAL A 49 -5.08 -7.46 -7.80
N ARG A 50 -4.59 -6.73 -8.81
CA ARG A 50 -5.00 -5.34 -9.08
C ARG A 50 -6.48 -5.23 -9.45
N TYR A 51 -7.03 -6.22 -10.14
CA TYR A 51 -8.43 -6.25 -10.55
C TYR A 51 -9.36 -6.40 -9.35
N LEU A 52 -9.01 -7.22 -8.36
CA LEU A 52 -9.79 -7.34 -7.12
C LEU A 52 -9.89 -5.99 -6.40
N VAL A 53 -8.76 -5.29 -6.25
CA VAL A 53 -8.74 -3.91 -5.69
C VAL A 53 -9.56 -2.95 -6.55
N TYR A 54 -9.41 -2.98 -7.87
CA TYR A 54 -10.19 -2.14 -8.79
C TYR A 54 -11.70 -2.38 -8.63
N ARG A 55 -12.13 -3.66 -8.61
CA ARG A 55 -13.52 -4.07 -8.49
C ARG A 55 -14.13 -3.57 -7.18
N ASP A 56 -13.45 -3.79 -6.05
CA ASP A 56 -13.93 -3.37 -4.74
C ASP A 56 -14.07 -1.83 -4.65
N LEU A 57 -13.05 -1.08 -5.10
CA LEU A 57 -13.13 0.39 -5.11
C LEU A 57 -14.30 0.90 -5.98
N ARG A 58 -14.52 0.29 -7.15
CA ARG A 58 -15.63 0.64 -8.04
C ARG A 58 -16.99 0.32 -7.42
N GLN A 59 -17.14 -0.84 -6.80
CA GLN A 59 -18.35 -1.23 -6.08
C GLN A 59 -18.65 -0.31 -4.89
N ARG A 60 -17.62 0.21 -4.22
CA ARG A 60 -17.73 1.23 -3.15
C ARG A 60 -18.03 2.65 -3.65
N GLY A 61 -18.23 2.83 -4.96
CA GLY A 61 -18.62 4.09 -5.59
C GLY A 61 -17.46 5.06 -5.87
N TYR A 62 -16.20 4.60 -5.83
CA TYR A 62 -15.06 5.44 -6.18
C TYR A 62 -14.88 5.53 -7.70
N VAL A 63 -14.38 6.68 -8.15
CA VAL A 63 -13.86 6.84 -9.52
C VAL A 63 -12.39 6.45 -9.51
N VAL A 64 -12.10 5.32 -10.16
CA VAL A 64 -10.78 4.70 -10.25
C VAL A 64 -10.27 4.83 -11.68
N ARG A 65 -9.04 5.32 -11.83
CA ARG A 65 -8.34 5.38 -13.12
C ARG A 65 -7.09 4.53 -13.04
N SER A 66 -6.86 3.70 -14.06
CA SER A 66 -5.55 3.07 -14.22
C SER A 66 -4.47 4.15 -14.37
N SER A 67 -3.31 3.85 -13.81
CA SER A 67 -2.13 4.68 -13.91
C SER A 67 -0.99 3.85 -14.50
N PRO A 68 -0.06 4.47 -15.25
CA PRO A 68 1.20 3.84 -15.55
C PRO A 68 1.96 3.46 -14.26
N PRO A 69 2.82 2.43 -14.31
CA PRO A 69 3.74 2.13 -13.22
C PRO A 69 4.50 3.38 -12.77
N PRO A 70 4.81 3.50 -11.47
CA PRO A 70 4.85 2.43 -10.47
C PRO A 70 3.59 2.23 -9.62
N ILE A 71 2.50 2.97 -9.88
CA ILE A 71 1.23 2.82 -9.14
C ILE A 71 0.18 2.17 -10.03
N ALA A 72 -0.69 1.33 -9.48
CA ALA A 72 -1.77 0.73 -10.25
C ALA A 72 -2.88 1.74 -10.59
N PHE A 73 -3.32 2.53 -9.59
CA PHE A 73 -4.50 3.37 -9.74
C PHE A 73 -4.37 4.76 -9.13
N ALA A 74 -5.00 5.73 -9.78
CA ALA A 74 -5.30 7.05 -9.24
C ALA A 74 -6.79 7.15 -8.93
N VAL A 75 -7.12 7.36 -7.65
CA VAL A 75 -8.50 7.32 -7.15
C VAL A 75 -8.94 8.71 -6.68
N LEU A 76 -10.10 9.13 -7.16
CA LEU A 76 -10.73 10.38 -6.78
C LEU A 76 -11.45 10.24 -5.43
N PRO A 77 -11.61 11.32 -4.67
CA PRO A 77 -12.48 11.30 -3.50
C PRO A 77 -13.93 10.98 -3.90
N ARG A 78 -14.73 10.43 -2.98
CA ARG A 78 -16.16 10.21 -3.19
C ARG A 78 -16.86 11.52 -3.58
N GLY A 79 -17.76 11.44 -4.57
CA GLY A 79 -18.42 12.62 -5.15
C GLY A 79 -17.55 13.45 -6.10
N GLY A 80 -16.28 13.06 -6.31
CA GLY A 80 -15.40 13.71 -7.27
C GLY A 80 -15.88 13.53 -8.70
N THR A 81 -15.81 14.59 -9.50
CA THR A 81 -16.18 14.55 -10.92
C THR A 81 -14.94 14.30 -11.79
N LEU A 82 -15.08 13.43 -12.77
CA LEU A 82 -14.03 13.16 -13.75
C LEU A 82 -13.61 14.47 -14.45
N HIS A 83 -12.31 14.64 -14.72
CA HIS A 83 -11.69 15.84 -15.32
C HIS A 83 -11.72 17.14 -14.50
N LYS A 84 -12.50 17.22 -13.41
CA LYS A 84 -12.55 18.42 -12.53
C LYS A 84 -11.86 18.19 -11.20
N THR A 85 -12.03 17.01 -10.62
CA THR A 85 -11.50 16.69 -9.29
C THR A 85 -10.17 15.94 -9.43
N PRO A 86 -9.07 16.43 -8.82
CA PRO A 86 -7.82 15.70 -8.82
C PRO A 86 -7.91 14.42 -7.97
N ALA A 87 -7.08 13.43 -8.31
CA ALA A 87 -6.97 12.21 -7.50
C ALA A 87 -6.43 12.56 -6.10
N ARG A 88 -7.08 12.00 -5.08
CA ARG A 88 -6.71 12.13 -3.66
C ARG A 88 -5.85 10.96 -3.19
N TYR A 89 -6.06 9.78 -3.77
CA TYR A 89 -5.36 8.57 -3.40
C TYR A 89 -4.61 8.00 -4.59
N TRP A 90 -3.41 7.51 -4.32
CA TRP A 90 -2.75 6.52 -5.16
C TRP A 90 -2.96 5.17 -4.51
N VAL A 91 -3.31 4.18 -5.32
CA VAL A 91 -3.56 2.83 -4.84
C VAL A 91 -2.69 1.87 -5.60
N ASP A 92 -2.00 1.01 -4.86
CA ASP A 92 -1.33 -0.16 -5.42
C ASP A 92 -1.88 -1.42 -4.77
N ALA A 93 -1.64 -2.57 -5.39
CA ALA A 93 -2.19 -3.85 -4.96
C ALA A 93 -1.08 -4.89 -4.79
N LEU A 94 -1.09 -5.60 -3.66
CA LEU A 94 -0.16 -6.69 -3.36
C LEU A 94 -0.94 -7.92 -2.92
N SER A 95 -0.41 -9.10 -3.24
CA SER A 95 -0.85 -10.33 -2.60
C SER A 95 -0.13 -10.48 -1.27
N GLU A 96 -0.82 -10.95 -0.24
CA GLU A 96 -0.29 -11.17 1.11
C GLU A 96 0.96 -12.06 1.10
N ARG A 97 0.99 -13.07 0.23
CA ARG A 97 2.12 -14.00 0.08
C ARG A 97 3.32 -13.44 -0.69
N SER A 98 3.14 -12.30 -1.37
CA SER A 98 4.19 -11.77 -2.23
C SER A 98 5.20 -10.98 -1.39
N PRO A 99 6.51 -11.29 -1.52
CA PRO A 99 7.53 -10.42 -0.95
C PRO A 99 7.42 -9.03 -1.57
N PHE A 100 7.69 -7.99 -0.78
CA PHE A 100 7.65 -6.62 -1.25
C PHE A 100 8.96 -5.90 -0.90
N ASP A 101 9.31 -4.94 -1.76
CA ASP A 101 10.44 -4.05 -1.52
C ASP A 101 9.98 -2.85 -0.67
N LEU A 102 10.43 -2.82 0.59
CA LEU A 102 10.14 -1.73 1.49
C LEU A 102 10.72 -0.40 0.99
N GLY A 103 11.92 -0.39 0.41
CA GLY A 103 12.54 0.82 -0.14
C GLY A 103 11.70 1.42 -1.26
N HIS A 104 11.19 0.57 -2.15
CA HIS A 104 10.24 0.97 -3.19
C HIS A 104 8.95 1.58 -2.60
N LEU A 105 8.35 0.95 -1.57
CA LEU A 105 7.14 1.46 -0.91
C LEU A 105 7.39 2.80 -0.20
N LEU A 106 8.53 2.96 0.48
CA LEU A 106 8.90 4.22 1.13
C LEU A 106 9.06 5.34 0.08
N GLY A 107 9.76 5.07 -1.03
CA GLY A 107 9.92 6.04 -2.13
C GLY A 107 8.61 6.37 -2.85
N LEU A 108 7.67 5.42 -2.95
CA LEU A 108 6.31 5.69 -3.41
C LEU A 108 5.53 6.57 -2.43
N THR A 109 5.66 6.29 -1.13
CA THR A 109 4.97 7.03 -0.07
C THR A 109 5.43 8.49 -0.05
N ASP A 110 6.73 8.73 -0.14
CA ASP A 110 7.31 10.08 -0.18
C ASP A 110 6.80 10.88 -1.40
N ARG A 111 6.82 10.28 -2.60
CA ARG A 111 6.26 10.90 -3.82
C ARG A 111 4.76 11.20 -3.71
N ALA A 112 3.98 10.29 -3.13
CA ALA A 112 2.56 10.53 -2.89
C ALA A 112 2.35 11.73 -1.95
N GLN A 113 3.10 11.80 -0.85
CA GLN A 113 3.04 12.89 0.11
C GLN A 113 3.46 14.23 -0.50
N ALA A 114 4.53 14.27 -1.29
CA ALA A 114 4.99 15.46 -2.00
C ALA A 114 3.91 16.02 -2.97
N THR A 115 3.08 15.14 -3.54
CA THR A 115 1.95 15.53 -4.41
C THR A 115 0.63 15.74 -3.65
N LYS A 116 0.68 15.83 -2.31
CA LYS A 116 -0.45 15.97 -1.39
C LYS A 116 -1.50 14.86 -1.54
N LYS A 117 -1.05 13.64 -1.89
CA LYS A 117 -1.87 12.43 -2.01
C LYS A 117 -1.53 11.46 -0.88
N SER A 118 -2.44 10.53 -0.63
CA SER A 118 -2.17 9.40 0.26
C SER A 118 -1.94 8.14 -0.57
N LEU A 119 -0.89 7.39 -0.25
CA LEU A 119 -0.70 6.05 -0.77
C LEU A 119 -1.54 5.06 0.04
N LEU A 120 -2.37 4.30 -0.66
CA LEU A 120 -3.10 3.16 -0.11
C LEU A 120 -2.55 1.88 -0.73
N LEU A 121 -2.41 0.86 0.09
CA LEU A 121 -2.03 -0.48 -0.34
C LEU A 121 -3.21 -1.41 -0.12
N GLY A 122 -3.77 -1.93 -1.20
CA GLY A 122 -4.74 -3.02 -1.15
C GLY A 122 -4.00 -4.34 -1.05
N VAL A 123 -4.07 -4.99 0.10
CA VAL A 123 -3.52 -6.33 0.32
C VAL A 123 -4.63 -7.34 0.09
N VAL A 124 -4.39 -8.26 -0.84
CA VAL A 124 -5.28 -9.36 -1.21
C VAL A 124 -4.75 -10.65 -0.59
N ASP A 125 -5.58 -11.34 0.20
CA ASP A 125 -5.23 -12.65 0.74
C ASP A 125 -5.61 -13.80 -0.22
N GLU A 126 -5.46 -15.04 0.24
CA GLU A 126 -5.75 -16.25 -0.55
C GLU A 126 -7.24 -16.49 -0.77
N GLU A 127 -8.08 -15.99 0.12
CA GLU A 127 -9.52 -16.10 0.06
C GLU A 127 -10.13 -14.95 -0.77
N SER A 128 -9.27 -14.09 -1.34
CA SER A 128 -9.62 -12.89 -2.11
C SER A 128 -10.25 -11.77 -1.28
N ASP A 129 -10.06 -11.80 0.04
CA ASP A 129 -10.43 -10.72 0.94
C ASP A 129 -9.42 -9.57 0.83
N LEU A 130 -9.94 -8.36 1.05
CA LEU A 130 -9.23 -7.10 0.77
C LEU A 130 -9.05 -6.27 2.03
N THR A 131 -7.79 -6.02 2.38
CA THR A 131 -7.44 -5.08 3.46
C THR A 131 -6.68 -3.88 2.91
N TYR A 132 -7.10 -2.67 3.28
CA TYR A 132 -6.45 -1.43 2.85
C TYR A 132 -5.61 -0.82 3.95
N TYR A 133 -4.32 -0.62 3.67
CA TYR A 133 -3.41 0.10 4.53
C TYR A 133 -3.08 1.47 3.97
N ARG A 134 -3.07 2.50 4.82
CA ARG A 134 -2.56 3.82 4.45
C ARG A 134 -1.11 3.93 4.89
N LEU A 135 -0.23 4.16 3.93
CA LEU A 135 1.18 4.37 4.20
C LEU A 135 1.45 5.84 4.49
N LYS A 136 2.23 6.08 5.54
CA LYS A 136 2.66 7.41 5.94
C LYS A 136 4.07 7.32 6.50
N LEU A 137 4.96 8.17 6.00
CA LEU A 137 6.23 8.40 6.66
C LEU A 137 5.99 9.24 7.92
N SER A 138 6.44 8.73 9.06
CA SER A 138 6.50 9.46 10.32
C SER A 138 7.95 9.67 10.70
N GLN A 139 8.30 10.88 11.11
CA GLN A 139 9.53 11.12 11.84
C GLN A 139 9.21 10.93 13.33
N PRO A 140 9.61 9.80 13.94
CA PRO A 140 9.40 9.62 15.37
C PRO A 140 10.19 10.70 16.10
N THR A 141 9.52 11.44 16.96
CA THR A 141 10.13 12.40 17.87
C THR A 141 9.91 11.93 19.30
N GLY A 142 10.87 12.23 20.18
CA GLY A 142 10.80 11.90 21.59
C GLY A 142 11.34 13.05 22.42
N ALA A 143 10.86 13.15 23.66
CA ALA A 143 11.37 14.11 24.63
C ALA A 143 12.60 13.59 25.38
N LEU A 144 13.00 12.33 25.15
CA LEU A 144 14.20 11.75 25.72
C LEU A 144 15.43 12.34 25.03
N THR A 145 16.13 13.19 25.76
CA THR A 145 17.44 13.68 25.35
C THR A 145 18.48 12.66 25.77
N ALA A 146 19.37 12.25 24.85
CA ALA A 146 20.53 11.45 25.21
C ALA A 146 21.41 12.28 26.17
N ALA A 147 21.47 11.86 27.43
CA ALA A 147 22.39 12.42 28.40
C ALA A 147 23.61 11.48 28.54
N PRO A 148 24.84 12.00 28.58
CA PRO A 148 25.98 11.19 28.94
C PRO A 148 25.80 10.65 30.35
N LEU A 149 26.37 9.47 30.62
CA LEU A 149 26.41 8.96 31.98
C LEU A 149 27.33 9.83 32.83
N ASP A 150 26.89 10.15 34.05
CA ASP A 150 27.67 10.92 35.01
C ASP A 150 28.97 10.21 35.40
N THR A 151 28.97 8.87 35.33
CA THR A 151 30.10 8.01 35.68
C THR A 151 30.25 6.86 34.68
N VAL A 152 31.48 6.39 34.48
CA VAL A 152 31.73 5.17 33.70
C VAL A 152 31.10 3.99 34.42
N ALA A 153 30.23 3.25 33.73
CA ALA A 153 29.59 2.05 34.24
C ALA A 153 30.41 0.81 33.83
N THR A 154 30.73 -0.06 34.79
CA THR A 154 31.34 -1.37 34.50
C THR A 154 30.25 -2.44 34.50
N GLY A 155 30.08 -3.11 33.36
CA GLY A 155 29.13 -4.21 33.20
C GLY A 155 29.82 -5.55 32.97
N TRP A 156 29.18 -6.63 33.39
CA TRP A 156 29.61 -8.00 33.09
C TRP A 156 28.79 -8.56 31.92
N LEU A 157 29.47 -8.96 30.85
CA LEU A 157 28.84 -9.59 29.69
C LEU A 157 28.60 -11.08 29.99
N SER A 158 27.33 -11.46 30.02
CA SER A 158 26.85 -12.83 30.13
C SER A 158 26.04 -13.17 28.89
N GLU A 159 26.63 -13.94 27.98
CA GLU A 159 25.98 -14.33 26.72
C GLU A 159 25.45 -13.12 25.93
N ASP A 160 24.14 -12.86 25.97
CA ASP A 160 23.44 -11.78 25.29
C ASP A 160 23.10 -10.57 26.18
N ARG A 161 23.55 -10.56 27.45
CA ARG A 161 23.19 -9.54 28.45
C ARG A 161 24.39 -8.90 29.11
N VAL A 162 24.26 -7.61 29.41
CA VAL A 162 25.21 -6.89 30.28
C VAL A 162 24.56 -6.68 31.64
N LEU A 163 25.15 -7.27 32.67
CA LEU A 163 24.73 -7.12 34.06
C LEU A 163 25.50 -5.99 34.72
N LEU A 164 24.77 -5.13 35.43
CA LEU A 164 25.33 -4.06 36.25
C LEU A 164 25.01 -4.36 37.70
N PHE A 165 26.04 -4.42 38.54
CA PHE A 165 25.87 -4.68 39.98
C PHE A 165 26.01 -3.40 40.81
N ASP A 166 26.65 -2.36 40.27
CA ASP A 166 26.83 -1.09 40.97
C ASP A 166 25.49 -0.30 41.03
N PRO A 167 24.97 -0.01 42.24
CA PRO A 167 23.70 0.71 42.41
C PRO A 167 23.66 2.09 41.75
N GLY A 168 24.79 2.80 41.64
CA GLY A 168 24.86 4.13 41.03
C GLY A 168 24.49 4.11 39.55
N PRO A 169 25.29 3.43 38.70
CA PRO A 169 24.98 3.21 37.29
C PRO A 169 23.62 2.55 37.05
N VAL A 170 23.20 1.60 37.89
CA VAL A 170 21.86 0.97 37.79
C VAL A 170 20.75 2.00 37.94
N ALA A 171 20.84 2.91 38.92
CA ALA A 171 19.85 3.96 39.11
C ALA A 171 19.85 4.98 37.96
N SER A 172 21.04 5.42 37.52
CA SER A 172 21.19 6.40 36.43
C SER A 172 20.71 5.85 35.08
N LEU A 173 21.04 4.61 34.73
CA LEU A 173 20.59 3.97 33.49
C LEU A 173 19.11 3.61 33.54
N GLY A 174 18.63 3.08 34.67
CA GLY A 174 17.25 2.62 34.82
C GLY A 174 16.25 3.77 34.90
N ARG A 175 16.33 4.62 35.94
CA ARG A 175 15.29 5.64 36.20
C ARG A 175 15.39 6.85 35.26
N ASN A 176 16.60 7.27 34.89
CA ASN A 176 16.77 8.52 34.14
C ASN A 176 16.75 8.31 32.63
N LEU A 177 17.16 7.13 32.17
CA LEU A 177 17.39 6.85 30.75
C LEU A 177 16.60 5.64 30.22
N ALA A 178 15.79 4.99 31.07
CA ALA A 178 14.92 3.86 30.72
C ALA A 178 15.66 2.66 30.10
N TYR A 179 16.92 2.42 30.51
CA TYR A 179 17.67 1.25 30.09
C TYR A 179 17.50 0.06 31.06
N GLY A 180 17.40 -1.13 30.48
CA GLY A 180 17.45 -2.40 31.21
C GLY A 180 16.23 -2.69 32.08
N SER A 181 16.37 -3.67 32.97
CA SER A 181 15.35 -4.04 33.94
C SER A 181 16.05 -4.39 35.25
N GLN A 182 15.53 -3.86 36.36
CA GLN A 182 16.04 -4.16 37.69
C GLN A 182 15.46 -5.51 38.13
N VAL A 183 16.34 -6.46 38.44
CA VAL A 183 16.02 -7.82 38.90
C VAL A 183 16.49 -7.98 40.34
#